data_AF-A0A1S8RL78-F1
#
_entry.id   AF-A0A1S8RL78-F1
#
_cell.length_a   1.000
_cell.length_b   1.000
_cell.length_c   1.000
_cell.angle_alpha   90.00
_cell.angle_beta   90.00
_cell.angle_gamma   90.00
#
_symmetry.space_group_name_H-M   'P 1'
#
loop_
_entity.id
_entity.type
_entity.pdbx_description
1 polymer ?
#
loop_
_entity_poly.entity_id
_entity_poly.type
_entity_poly.pdbx_seq_one_letter_code
_entity_poly.pdbx_strand_id
1 'polypeptide(L)' 'MAVSRSREYLADSTGARIAGHSRGLSNALLKLEQASRAIPMDVSPAASHLFIVNPLSAKRLMNLFSTHPSTEDRVRLA' A
#
# COMPACT_ATOMS: atom_id res chain seq x y z
N MET A 1 -3.59 -15.22 -6.76
CA MET A 1 -3.45 -14.11 -7.73
C MET A 1 -2.99 -12.90 -6.96
N ALA A 2 -1.74 -12.47 -7.13
CA ALA A 2 -1.25 -11.22 -6.55
C ALA A 2 -1.63 -10.06 -7.49
N VAL A 3 -2.13 -8.95 -6.95
CA VAL A 3 -2.20 -7.70 -7.72
C VAL A 3 -0.76 -7.27 -7.99
N SER A 4 -0.42 -6.98 -9.25
CA SER A 4 0.94 -6.53 -9.59
C SER A 4 1.13 -5.07 -9.17
N ARG A 5 2.36 -4.70 -8.79
CA ARG A 5 2.74 -3.30 -8.48
C ARG A 5 2.26 -2.29 -9.52
N SER A 6 2.31 -2.65 -10.80
CA SER A 6 1.80 -1.82 -11.90
C SER A 6 0.29 -1.57 -11.84
N ARG A 7 -0.50 -2.54 -11.38
CA ARG A 7 -1.95 -2.38 -11.22
C ARG A 7 -2.30 -1.50 -10.04
N GLU A 8 -1.55 -1.57 -8.94
CA GLU A 8 -1.70 -0.64 -7.80
C GLU A 8 -1.46 0.81 -8.23
N TYR A 9 -0.36 1.10 -8.93
CA TYR A 9 -0.11 2.46 -9.43
C TYR A 9 -1.17 2.94 -10.43
N LEU A 10 -1.65 2.05 -11.30
CA LEU A 10 -2.74 2.38 -12.21
C LEU A 10 -4.02 2.70 -11.45
N ALA A 11 -4.33 1.93 -10.40
CA ALA A 11 -5.49 2.17 -9.55
C ALA A 11 -5.36 3.52 -8.82
N ASP A 12 -4.22 3.82 -8.21
CA ASP A 12 -3.97 5.07 -7.49
C ASP A 12 -4.11 6.28 -8.43
N SER A 13 -3.43 6.24 -9.59
CA SER A 13 -3.51 7.34 -10.58
C SER A 13 -4.91 7.50 -11.17
N THR A 14 -5.65 6.40 -11.35
CA THR A 14 -7.04 6.45 -11.81
C THR A 14 -7.95 7.04 -10.75
N GLY A 15 -7.78 6.64 -9.48
CA GLY A 15 -8.51 7.19 -8.35
C GLY A 15 -8.25 8.69 -8.17
N ALA A 16 -6.99 9.12 -8.27
CA ALA A 16 -6.61 10.53 -8.23
C ALA A 16 -7.25 11.34 -9.36
N ARG A 17 -7.28 10.80 -10.59
CA ARG A 17 -7.98 11.42 -11.74
C ARG A 17 -9.48 11.55 -11.51
N ILE A 18 -10.13 10.50 -10.98
CA ILE A 18 -11.57 10.53 -10.66
C ILE A 18 -11.87 11.55 -9.57
N ALA A 19 -11.02 11.66 -8.55
CA ALA A 19 -11.16 12.61 -7.46
C ALA A 19 -10.76 14.06 -7.83
N GLY A 20 -10.16 14.28 -9.00
CA GLY A 20 -9.64 15.58 -9.44
C GLY A 20 -8.35 16.04 -8.73
N HIS A 21 -7.86 15.30 -7.74
CA HIS A 21 -6.59 15.53 -7.07
C HIS A 21 -6.10 14.28 -6.31
N SER A 22 -4.80 14.17 -6.06
CA SER A 22 -4.23 13.02 -5.34
C SER A 22 -4.12 13.21 -3.83
N ARG A 23 -4.17 14.44 -3.31
CA ARG A 23 -3.94 14.76 -1.88
C ARG A 23 -4.79 13.93 -0.92
N GLY A 24 -6.07 13.69 -1.25
CA GLY A 24 -6.97 12.87 -0.44
C GLY A 24 -6.50 11.42 -0.34
N LEU A 25 -6.13 10.83 -1.47
CA LEU A 25 -5.59 9.46 -1.55
C LEU A 25 -4.25 9.34 -0.80
N SER A 26 -3.32 10.28 -1.04
CA SER A 26 -2.03 10.29 -0.36
C SER A 26 -2.18 10.38 1.16
N ASN A 27 -3.06 11.25 1.65
CA ASN A 27 -3.35 11.37 3.08
C ASN A 27 -4.00 10.10 3.65
N ALA A 28 -4.88 9.44 2.90
CA ALA A 28 -5.50 8.19 3.34
C ALA A 28 -4.46 7.07 3.49
N LEU A 29 -3.58 6.91 2.50
CA LEU A 29 -2.50 5.92 2.53
C LEU A 29 -1.56 6.13 3.72
N LEU A 30 -1.15 7.38 3.98
CA LEU A 30 -0.30 7.72 5.13
C LEU A 30 -0.99 7.42 6.47
N LYS A 31 -2.29 7.71 6.60
CA LYS A 31 -3.06 7.38 7.81
C LYS A 31 -3.14 5.88 8.05
N LEU A 32 -3.38 5.09 7.00
CA LEU A 32 -3.43 3.64 7.08
C LEU A 32 -2.08 3.06 7.50
N GLU A 33 -0.98 3.57 6.94
CA GLU A 33 0.37 3.15 7.33
C GLU A 33 0.67 3.46 8.80
N GLN A 34 0.35 4.67 9.25
CA GLN A 34 0.52 5.04 10.66
C GLN A 34 -0.29 4.13 11.59
N ALA A 35 -1.56 3.85 11.25
CA ALA A 35 -2.41 2.96 12.03
C ALA A 35 -1.86 1.51 12.06
N SER A 36 -1.38 1.00 10.92
CA SER A 36 -0.79 -0.34 10.83
C SER A 36 0.50 -0.49 11.64
N ARG A 37 1.28 0.59 11.78
CA ARG A 37 2.47 0.61 12.63
C ARG A 37 2.11 0.70 14.11
N ALA A 38 1.05 1.42 14.45
CA ALA A 38 0.59 1.60 15.82
C ALA A 38 -0.08 0.34 16.38
N ILE A 39 -0.77 -0.43 15.54
CA ILE A 39 -1.47 -1.67 15.91
C ILE A 39 -0.99 -2.79 14.97
N PRO A 40 0.18 -3.40 15.24
CA PRO A 40 0.69 -4.50 14.43
C PRO A 40 -0.25 -5.70 14.51
N MET A 41 -0.48 -6.35 13.38
CA MET A 41 -1.24 -7.59 13.30
C MET A 41 -0.33 -8.72 12.84
N ASP A 42 -0.46 -9.89 13.47
CA ASP A 42 0.18 -11.09 12.96
C ASP A 42 -0.64 -11.65 11.80
N VAL A 43 -0.06 -11.67 10.62
CA VAL A 43 -0.71 -12.10 9.38
C VAL A 43 0.21 -13.02 8.60
N SER A 44 -0.38 -14.08 8.06
CA SER A 44 0.35 -14.95 7.14
C SER A 44 0.84 -14.15 5.93
N PRO A 45 2.09 -14.33 5.48
CA PRO A 45 2.59 -13.73 4.24
C PRO A 45 1.70 -14.01 3.03
N ALA A 46 1.04 -15.18 3.02
CA ALA A 46 0.11 -15.56 1.96
C ALA A 46 -1.15 -14.68 1.94
N ALA A 47 -1.56 -14.08 3.07
CA ALA A 47 -2.70 -13.17 3.17
C ALA A 47 -2.32 -11.69 3.01
N SER A 48 -1.03 -11.34 3.05
CA SER A 48 -0.55 -9.96 3.01
C SER A 48 -1.06 -9.14 1.80
N HIS A 49 -1.28 -9.80 0.66
CA HIS A 49 -1.77 -9.18 -0.57
C HIS A 49 -3.23 -8.71 -0.50
N LEU A 50 -4.00 -9.15 0.50
CA LEU A 50 -5.39 -8.73 0.71
C LEU A 50 -5.50 -7.40 1.47
N PHE A 51 -4.39 -6.90 2.03
CA PHE A 51 -4.35 -5.67 2.81
C PHE A 51 -3.95 -4.48 1.94
N ILE A 52 -4.43 -3.29 2.29
CA ILE A 52 -4.17 -2.03 1.55
C ILE A 52 -2.73 -1.55 1.80
N VAL A 53 -2.29 -1.64 3.05
CA VAL A 53 -0.91 -1.35 3.48
C VAL A 53 -0.28 -2.65 3.95
N ASN A 54 1.01 -2.83 3.70
CA ASN A 54 1.70 -4.05 4.12
C ASN A 54 1.72 -4.11 5.67
N PRO A 55 1.02 -5.08 6.29
CA PRO A 55 0.92 -5.19 7.74
C PRO A 55 2.19 -5.77 8.39
N LEU A 56 3.12 -6.33 7.59
CA LEU A 56 4.33 -6.97 8.07
C LEU A 56 5.37 -5.91 8.46
N SER A 57 5.42 -5.56 9.74
CA SER A 57 6.32 -4.55 10.28
C SER A 57 7.75 -5.08 10.53
N ALA A 58 8.39 -5.75 9.57
CA ALA A 58 9.78 -6.17 9.77
C ALA A 58 10.57 -6.50 8.49
N LYS A 59 11.64 -5.73 8.31
CA LYS A 59 12.88 -6.05 7.59
C LYS A 59 12.83 -6.09 6.06
N ARG A 60 13.83 -5.40 5.47
CA ARG A 60 14.23 -5.32 4.05
C ARG A 60 14.24 -6.65 3.28
N LEU A 61 14.16 -7.80 3.96
CA LEU A 61 14.11 -9.13 3.36
C LEU A 61 12.69 -9.53 2.86
N MET A 62 11.62 -8.88 3.34
CA MET A 62 10.23 -9.16 2.94
C MET A 62 9.76 -8.41 1.68
N ASN A 63 10.59 -7.51 1.13
CA ASN A 63 10.30 -6.80 -0.14
C ASN A 63 10.10 -7.76 -1.33
N LEU A 64 10.61 -9.00 -1.24
CA LEU A 64 10.45 -10.02 -2.28
C LEU A 64 9.05 -10.66 -2.30
N PHE A 65 8.30 -10.56 -1.20
CA PHE A 65 6.91 -11.06 -1.09
C PHE A 65 5.88 -9.93 -0.95
N SER A 66 6.33 -8.68 -0.91
CA SER A 66 5.44 -7.51 -0.94
C SER A 66 4.86 -7.39 -2.34
N THR A 67 3.64 -7.90 -2.48
CA THR A 67 2.84 -7.76 -3.71
C THR A 67 2.42 -6.31 -3.93
N HIS A 68 2.43 -5.49 -2.87
CA HIS A 68 2.16 -4.06 -2.89
C HIS A 68 3.44 -3.21 -2.94
N PRO A 69 3.46 -2.13 -3.74
CA PRO A 69 4.50 -1.10 -3.63
C PRO A 69 4.41 -0.39 -2.28
N SER A 70 5.51 0.21 -1.83
CA SER A 70 5.53 0.94 -0.55
C SER A 70 4.53 2.10 -0.56
N THR A 71 3.99 2.46 0.60
CA THR A 71 3.13 3.64 0.76
C THR A 71 3.80 4.90 0.20
N GLU A 72 5.09 5.05 0.44
CA GLU A 72 5.91 6.17 -0.04
C GLU A 72 5.97 6.23 -1.58
N ASP A 73 6.14 5.08 -2.24
CA ASP A 73 6.14 5.02 -3.71
C ASP A 73 4.77 5.32 -4.31
N ARG A 74 3.70 4.83 -3.66
CA ARG A 74 2.31 5.11 -4.06
C ARG A 74 1.96 6.58 -3.92
N VAL A 75 2.35 7.20 -2.80
CA VAL A 75 2.17 8.65 -2.57
C VAL A 75 2.93 9.48 -3.59
N ARG A 76 4.10 9.04 -4.05
CA ARG A 76 4.89 9.75 -5.07
C ARG A 76 4.24 9.72 -6.47
N LEU A 77 3.50 8.65 -6.77
CA LEU A 77 2.94 8.38 -8.11
C LEU A 77 1.43 8.64 -8.22
N ALA A 78 0.75 8.93 -7.10
CA ALA A 78 -0.65 9.34 -7.04
C ALA A 78 -0.85 10.79 -7.47
#